data_AF-A0A821QXY2-F1
#
_entry.id   AF-A0A821QXY2-F1
#
_cell.length_a   1.000
_cell.length_b   1.000
_cell.length_c   1.000
_cell.angle_alpha   90.00
_cell.angle_beta   90.00
_cell.angle_gamma   90.00
#
_symmetry.space_group_name_H-M   'P 1'
#
loop_
_entity.id
_entity.type
_entity.pdbx_description
1 polymer ?
#
loop_
_entity_poly.entity_id
_entity_poly.type
_entity_poly.pdbx_seq_one_letter_code
_entity_poly.pdbx_strand_id
1 'polypeptide(L)' 'CAPQNCTYGEKFNAFHGRCEKIQCRSGFSLTSSGKCVDVNECGQNPSPCKRSERCDNTPGSYRCVQTFTCASGLQ' A
#
# COMPACT_ATOMS: atom_id res chain seq x y z
N CYS A 1 1.93 29.84 -20.00
CA CYS A 1 2.26 28.44 -19.64
C CYS A 1 1.38 28.01 -18.49
N ALA A 2 0.36 27.18 -18.74
CA ALA A 2 -0.35 26.54 -17.66
C ALA A 2 0.57 25.47 -17.04
N PRO A 3 0.61 25.30 -15.70
CA PRO A 3 1.20 24.09 -15.14
C PRO A 3 0.46 22.92 -15.78
N GLN A 4 1.18 21.98 -16.38
CA GLN A 4 0.54 20.77 -16.87
C GLN A 4 0.01 20.04 -15.65
N ASN A 5 -1.30 20.19 -15.41
CA ASN A 5 -2.05 19.44 -14.43
C ASN A 5 -2.05 17.99 -14.92
N CYS A 6 -0.96 17.29 -14.63
CA CYS A 6 -0.87 15.86 -14.85
C CYS A 6 -2.04 15.18 -14.16
N THR A 7 -2.59 14.16 -14.80
CA THR A 7 -3.78 13.50 -14.26
C THR A 7 -3.43 12.70 -13.01
N TYR A 8 -4.45 12.32 -12.23
CA TYR A 8 -4.26 11.48 -11.04
C TYR A 8 -3.55 10.19 -11.45
N GLY A 9 -2.32 9.98 -10.99
CA GLY A 9 -1.50 8.92 -11.59
C GLY A 9 -0.10 9.34 -11.98
N GLU A 10 0.12 10.64 -12.18
CA GLU A 10 1.22 11.10 -13.04
C GLU A 10 2.05 12.21 -12.39
N LYS A 11 3.37 12.19 -12.62
CA LYS A 11 4.28 13.30 -12.28
C LYS A 11 4.77 13.98 -13.55
N PHE A 12 4.89 15.30 -13.52
CA PHE A 12 5.52 16.02 -14.63
C PHE A 12 7.02 15.74 -14.62
N ASN A 13 7.53 15.13 -15.69
CA ASN A 13 8.97 15.01 -15.91
C ASN A 13 9.44 16.22 -16.71
N ALA A 14 10.13 17.14 -16.01
CA ALA A 14 10.69 18.36 -16.62
C ALA A 14 11.79 18.08 -17.66
N PHE A 15 12.41 16.90 -17.64
CA PHE A 15 13.43 16.47 -18.58
C PHE A 15 12.82 16.02 -19.92
N HIS A 16 11.67 15.34 -19.87
CA HIS A 16 10.95 14.86 -21.06
C HIS A 16 9.83 15.81 -21.51
N GLY A 17 9.48 16.80 -20.70
CA GLY A 17 8.39 17.74 -20.97
C GLY A 17 7.01 17.07 -21.01
N ARG A 18 6.83 15.94 -20.33
CA ARG A 18 5.56 15.19 -20.31
C ARG A 18 5.23 14.61 -18.95
N CYS A 19 3.96 14.32 -18.73
CA CYS A 19 3.48 13.57 -17.58
C CYS A 19 3.88 12.09 -17.72
N GLU A 20 4.52 11.55 -16.69
CA GLU A 20 4.89 10.14 -16.61
C GLU A 20 4.11 9.45 -15.50
N LYS A 21 3.52 8.30 -15.84
CA LYS A 21 2.72 7.51 -14.91
C LYS A 21 3.61 6.96 -13.78
N ILE A 22 3.21 7.27 -12.55
CA ILE A 22 3.88 6.78 -11.35
C ILE A 22 3.45 5.33 -11.16
N GLN A 23 4.41 4.42 -11.26
CA GLN A 23 4.22 3.01 -10.95
C GLN A 23 4.57 2.78 -9.49
N CYS A 24 3.56 2.55 -8.66
CA CYS A 24 3.76 2.11 -7.28
C CYS A 24 4.10 0.62 -7.24
N ARG A 25 4.88 0.21 -6.23
CA ARG A 25 5.09 -1.21 -5.94
C ARG A 25 3.75 -1.85 -5.55
N SER A 26 3.62 -3.15 -5.77
CA SER A 26 2.49 -3.93 -5.25
C SER A 26 2.32 -3.69 -3.75
N GLY A 27 1.09 -3.51 -3.29
CA GLY A 27 0.78 -3.13 -1.91
C GLY A 27 0.82 -1.62 -1.63
N PHE A 28 1.14 -0.78 -2.62
CA PHE A 28 1.11 0.68 -2.49
C PHE A 28 0.12 1.31 -3.47
N SER A 29 -0.63 2.31 -3.00
CA SER A 29 -1.57 3.09 -3.80
C SER A 29 -1.02 4.49 -4.03
N LEU A 30 -1.23 5.02 -5.23
CA LEU A 30 -0.83 6.37 -5.53
C LEU A 30 -1.83 7.35 -4.91
N THR A 31 -1.32 8.37 -4.22
CA THR A 31 -2.11 9.49 -3.71
C THR A 31 -2.22 10.64 -4.71
N SER A 32 -3.16 11.56 -4.47
CA SER A 32 -3.33 12.79 -5.27
C SER A 32 -2.06 13.65 -5.35
N SER A 33 -1.15 13.49 -4.39
CA SER A 33 0.13 14.19 -4.34
C SER A 33 1.25 13.50 -5.13
N GLY A 34 0.94 12.43 -5.87
CA GLY A 34 1.92 11.64 -6.60
C GLY A 34 2.87 10.83 -5.70
N LYS A 35 2.46 10.54 -4.47
CA LYS A 35 3.23 9.70 -3.54
C LYS A 35 2.60 8.32 -3.44
N CYS A 36 3.43 7.27 -3.50
CA CYS A 36 2.99 5.91 -3.21
C CYS A 36 2.89 5.74 -1.70
N VAL A 37 1.67 5.54 -1.21
CA VAL A 37 1.40 5.24 0.19
C VAL A 37 1.04 3.77 0.31
N ASP A 38 1.44 3.18 1.43
CA ASP A 38 1.11 1.82 1.76
C ASP A 38 -0.42 1.62 1.81
N VAL A 39 -0.92 0.54 1.23
CA VAL A 39 -2.34 0.19 1.27
C VAL A 39 -2.56 -0.63 2.51
N ASN A 40 -3.35 -0.12 3.46
CA ASN A 40 -3.69 -0.89 4.64
C ASN A 40 -4.72 -1.97 4.31
N GLU A 41 -4.27 -3.19 4.01
CA GLU A 41 -5.19 -4.29 3.69
C GLU A 41 -5.97 -4.77 4.91
N CYS A 42 -5.46 -4.57 6.13
CA CYS A 42 -6.16 -4.90 7.37
C CYS A 42 -7.43 -4.08 7.61
N GLY A 43 -7.54 -2.90 6.99
CA GLY A 43 -8.73 -2.06 7.04
C GLY A 43 -9.82 -2.46 6.03
N GLN A 44 -9.56 -3.44 5.15
CA GLN A 44 -10.52 -3.88 4.15
C GLN A 44 -11.61 -4.76 4.76
N ASN A 45 -12.80 -4.73 4.17
CA ASN A 45 -13.93 -5.57 4.58
C ASN A 45 -14.43 -6.38 3.35
N PRO A 46 -14.32 -7.72 3.36
CA PRO A 46 -13.86 -8.57 4.47
C PRO A 46 -12.36 -8.45 4.75
N SER A 47 -11.97 -8.64 6.02
CA SER A 47 -10.57 -8.67 6.43
C SER A 47 -9.81 -9.74 5.63
N PRO A 48 -8.57 -9.47 5.19
CA PRO A 48 -7.78 -10.45 4.44
C PRO A 48 -7.29 -11.62 5.31
N CYS A 49 -7.36 -11.50 6.64
CA CYS A 49 -6.98 -12.55 7.59
C CYS A 49 -8.20 -13.37 8.07
N LYS A 50 -7.97 -14.59 8.56
CA LYS A 50 -9.04 -15.40 9.17
C LYS A 50 -9.51 -14.77 10.49
N ARG A 51 -10.71 -15.14 10.94
CA ARG A 51 -11.26 -14.70 12.24
C ARG A 51 -10.37 -15.02 13.45
N SER A 52 -9.53 -16.05 13.38
CA SER A 52 -8.61 -16.45 14.47
C SER A 52 -7.22 -15.82 14.35
N GLU A 53 -7.06 -14.85 13.46
CA GLU A 53 -5.80 -14.17 13.18
C GLU A 53 -5.97 -12.67 13.36
N ARG A 54 -4.94 -12.02 13.92
CA ARG A 54 -4.80 -10.58 13.95
C ARG A 54 -4.07 -10.16 12.68
N CYS A 55 -4.62 -9.18 11.97
CA CYS A 55 -3.94 -8.58 10.84
C CYS A 55 -2.96 -7.50 11.34
N ASP A 56 -1.70 -7.61 10.94
CA ASP A 56 -0.64 -6.65 11.21
C ASP A 56 -0.18 -6.06 9.87
N ASN A 57 -0.43 -4.77 9.68
CA ASN A 57 -0.13 -4.09 8.42
C ASN A 57 1.36 -3.79 8.33
N THR A 58 2.00 -4.14 7.22
CA THR A 58 3.44 -3.94 6.99
C THR A 58 3.67 -3.12 5.71
N PRO A 59 4.78 -2.39 5.55
CA PRO A 59 5.02 -1.63 4.33
C PRO A 59 5.07 -2.53 3.07
N GLY A 60 4.06 -2.42 2.21
CA GLY A 60 3.89 -3.17 0.97
C GLY A 60 3.16 -4.50 1.10
N SER A 61 2.69 -4.88 2.30
CA SER A 61 1.97 -6.14 2.53
C SER A 61 1.30 -6.18 3.90
N TYR A 62 0.61 -7.26 4.22
CA TYR A 62 0.08 -7.52 5.56
C TYR A 62 0.54 -8.88 6.06
N ARG A 63 0.56 -9.05 7.38
CA ARG A 63 0.85 -10.32 8.02
C ARG A 63 -0.30 -10.70 8.93
N CYS A 64 -0.84 -11.90 8.71
CA CYS A 64 -1.79 -12.50 9.64
C CYS A 64 -1.00 -13.21 10.74
N VAL A 65 -1.05 -12.66 11.95
CA VAL A 65 -0.46 -13.28 13.13
C VAL A 65 -1.57 -14.03 13.87
N GLN A 66 -1.37 -15.33 14.07
CA GLN A 66 -2.32 -16.13 14.84
C GLN A 66 -2.39 -15.58 16.27
N THR A 67 -3.60 -15.34 16.78
CA THR A 67 -3.80 -14.83 18.15
C THR A 67 -3.70 -15.94 19.20
N PHE A 68 -3.37 -17.16 18.79
CA PHE A 68 -3.01 -18.24 19.70
C PHE A 68 -1.65 -17.91 20.31
N THR A 69 -1.66 -17.44 21.56
CA THR A 69 -0.48 -17.36 22.41
C THR A 69 0.31 -18.67 22.33
N CYS A 70 1.55 -18.56 21.84
CA CYS A 70 2.64 -19.53 21.94
C CYS A 70 2.25 -20.99 22.22
N ALA A 71 2.02 -21.79 21.18
CA ALA A 71 2.22 -23.25 21.25
C ALA A 71 3.64 -23.62 20.82
N SER A 72 4.64 -22.91 21.34
CA SER A 72 6.07 -23.24 21.15
C SER A 72 6.84 -22.95 22.43
N GLY A 73 6.36 -23.57 23.50
CA GLY A 73 7.07 -23.80 24.75
C GLY A 73 6.82 -25.24 25.19
N LEU A 74 7.19 -26.19 24.34
CA LEU A 74 7.57 -27.52 24.80
C LEU A 74 8.82 -27.34 25.69
N GLN A 75 8.64 -27.43 27.01
CA GLN A 75 9.47 -28.20 27.92
C GLN A 75 8.76 -28.42 29.25
#